data_AF-W6L4H4-F1
#
_entry.id   AF-W6L4H4-F1
#
_cell.length_a   1.000
_cell.length_b   1.000
_cell.length_c   1.000
_cell.angle_alpha   90.00
_cell.angle_beta   90.00
_cell.angle_gamma   90.00
#
_symmetry.space_group_name_H-M   'P 1'
#
loop_
_entity.id
_entity.type
_entity.pdbx_description
1 polymer ?
#
loop_
_entity_poly.entity_id
_entity_poly.type
_entity_poly.pdbx_seq_one_letter_code
_entity_poly.pdbx_strand_id
1 'polypeptide(L)'
;MGRPATEALRCVAGFFKHAIPRNPGQRVFVSDLRWALAIGAELTAGEYLRRRLTRAAPLPLIVSACPGWVCYCEKQGGALLSRLSPFLSPQGIAGSLVKRGLDATCYHVSIQPCFDRKLEAARDGGFWTNGTKETVAPEEEGKENEKGEGEEAGGEKVPYTDCVLSTAELLEWMREVDETLPWRAPLDSEVDPALEGGRNPTNETLARVEGSGGYLHQAMLKAWRHAVAEAEKDTGDPAGSPSTPVFEYETKRNRNHQLVRCAALPEEVFCVAYGFQQIQNIVRGLKKNLPAVRSYTFIEMMACPDGCLNGGGQIRRSPHTPQNHEATLRAVEGVFEEFLMNPEHVSGSCLENGEGGEANCGDFKEEESHSGNLAKKDSTEAPKWDHATSSCQQNGIHAPASTGEGEGAAPAEKPLFSQKFAREILERVGLDAVRCVFVDRQKDFEEMLNKGNIQSLKW
;
A
#
# COMPACT_ATOMS: atom_id res chain seq x y z
N MET A 1 31.19 5.95 8.40
CA MET A 1 30.00 6.82 8.49
C MET A 1 28.78 5.98 8.14
N GLY A 2 27.68 6.08 8.86
CA GLY A 2 26.45 5.32 8.56
C GLY A 2 25.83 5.74 7.22
N ARG A 3 25.04 4.85 6.60
CA ARG A 3 24.32 5.15 5.35
C ARG A 3 23.25 6.24 5.59
N PRO A 4 23.13 7.26 4.72
CA PRO A 4 22.23 8.40 4.96
C PRO A 4 20.77 8.02 5.23
N ALA A 5 20.22 7.05 4.49
CA ALA A 5 18.82 6.60 4.66
C ALA A 5 18.59 5.92 6.02
N THR A 6 19.49 5.00 6.41
CA THR A 6 19.42 4.30 7.70
C THR A 6 19.55 5.27 8.87
N GLU A 7 20.45 6.25 8.76
CA GLU A 7 20.61 7.27 9.78
C GLU A 7 19.37 8.19 9.87
N ALA A 8 18.75 8.54 8.74
CA ALA A 8 17.51 9.30 8.75
C ALA A 8 16.37 8.56 9.48
N LEU A 9 16.19 7.26 9.19
CA LEU A 9 15.18 6.43 9.88
C LEU A 9 15.45 6.33 11.39
N ARG A 10 16.72 6.16 11.80
CA ARG A 10 17.11 6.14 13.21
C ARG A 10 16.85 7.47 13.91
N CYS A 11 17.10 8.59 13.22
CA CYS A 11 16.82 9.94 13.71
C CYS A 11 15.32 10.16 13.95
N VAL A 12 14.47 9.70 13.02
CA VAL A 12 13.02 9.77 13.20
C VAL A 12 12.58 8.88 14.35
N ALA A 13 13.08 7.65 14.43
CA ALA A 13 12.73 6.72 15.49
C ALA A 13 13.11 7.22 16.88
N GLY A 14 14.31 7.78 17.04
CA GLY A 14 14.71 8.35 18.33
C GLY A 14 13.92 9.60 18.67
N PHE A 15 13.56 10.43 17.68
CA PHE A 15 12.76 11.64 17.92
C PHE A 15 11.41 11.28 18.52
N PHE A 16 10.64 10.38 17.91
CA PHE A 16 9.33 9.98 18.45
C PHE A 16 9.45 9.32 19.84
N LYS A 17 10.50 8.52 20.06
CA LYS A 17 10.76 7.87 21.35
C LYS A 17 11.20 8.84 22.45
N HIS A 18 11.61 10.05 22.09
CA HIS A 18 12.01 11.14 22.98
C HIS A 18 10.86 12.15 23.18
N ALA A 19 10.23 12.60 22.10
CA ALA A 19 9.22 13.65 22.09
C ALA A 19 7.87 13.21 22.68
N ILE A 20 7.53 11.91 22.60
CA ILE A 20 6.29 11.39 23.17
C ILE A 20 6.53 10.99 24.64
N PRO A 21 5.84 11.61 25.61
CA PRO A 21 5.95 11.24 27.02
C PRO A 21 5.58 9.78 27.25
N ARG A 22 6.38 9.07 28.06
CA ARG A 22 6.10 7.67 28.43
C ARG A 22 5.22 7.65 29.68
N ASN A 23 3.92 7.69 29.47
CA ASN A 23 2.98 7.35 30.54
C ASN A 23 3.11 5.86 30.90
N PRO A 24 2.87 5.44 32.16
CA PRO A 24 2.84 4.03 32.52
C PRO A 24 1.91 3.24 31.58
N GLY A 25 2.44 2.20 30.93
CA GLY A 25 1.70 1.36 29.97
C GLY A 25 1.67 1.85 28.52
N GLN A 26 2.07 3.11 28.23
CA GLN A 26 2.10 3.63 26.87
C GLN A 26 3.34 3.12 26.11
N ARG A 27 3.12 2.45 24.98
CA ARG A 27 4.19 1.96 24.08
C ARG A 27 4.23 2.80 22.81
N VAL A 28 5.44 3.16 22.39
CA VAL A 28 5.68 3.89 21.13
C VAL A 28 6.47 2.99 20.20
N PHE A 29 5.87 2.71 19.05
CA PHE A 29 6.48 1.95 17.97
C PHE A 29 6.76 2.87 16.78
N VAL A 30 7.93 2.72 16.18
CA VAL A 30 8.34 3.42 14.96
C VAL A 30 8.81 2.39 13.95
N SER A 31 8.06 2.25 12.87
CA SER A 31 8.30 1.29 11.81
C SER A 31 8.61 2.01 10.50
N ASP A 32 9.46 1.39 9.68
CA ASP A 32 9.53 1.70 8.26
C ASP A 32 8.24 1.21 7.59
N LEU A 33 7.71 1.94 6.61
CA LEU A 33 6.48 1.56 5.90
C LEU A 33 6.71 0.51 4.80
N ARG A 34 7.97 0.15 4.51
CA ARG A 34 8.33 -0.76 3.42
C ARG A 34 7.72 -2.15 3.53
N TRP A 35 7.48 -2.68 4.72
CA TRP A 35 6.78 -3.97 4.87
C TRP A 35 5.34 -3.87 4.33
N ALA A 36 4.62 -2.79 4.64
CA ALA A 36 3.25 -2.56 4.16
C ALA A 36 3.24 -2.25 2.66
N LEU A 37 4.28 -1.57 2.16
CA LEU A 37 4.48 -1.37 0.73
C LEU A 37 4.67 -2.69 0.00
N ALA A 38 5.52 -3.58 0.53
CA ALA A 38 5.82 -4.87 -0.08
C ALA A 38 4.55 -5.71 -0.25
N ILE A 39 3.74 -5.79 0.81
CA ILE A 39 2.44 -6.46 0.79
C ILE A 39 1.51 -5.82 -0.25
N GLY A 40 1.37 -4.50 -0.27
CA GLY A 40 0.53 -3.82 -1.25
C GLY A 40 0.96 -4.05 -2.70
N ALA A 41 2.26 -4.06 -2.96
CA ALA A 41 2.83 -4.30 -4.28
C ALA A 41 2.63 -5.74 -4.73
N GLU A 42 2.85 -6.72 -3.85
CA GLU A 42 2.63 -8.14 -4.11
C GLU A 42 1.16 -8.45 -4.38
N LEU A 43 0.25 -7.93 -3.54
CA LEU A 43 -1.19 -8.11 -3.71
C LEU A 43 -1.66 -7.50 -5.04
N THR A 44 -1.19 -6.30 -5.38
CA THR A 44 -1.49 -5.65 -6.66
C THR A 44 -0.94 -6.45 -7.85
N ALA A 45 0.26 -7.01 -7.74
CA ALA A 45 0.85 -7.88 -8.76
C ALA A 45 0.05 -9.19 -8.92
N GLY A 46 -0.42 -9.78 -7.81
CA GLY A 46 -1.32 -10.93 -7.82
C GLY A 46 -2.65 -10.63 -8.51
N GLU A 47 -3.28 -9.51 -8.18
CA GLU A 47 -4.51 -9.05 -8.84
C GLU A 47 -4.30 -8.80 -10.34
N TYR A 48 -3.16 -8.23 -10.74
CA TYR A 48 -2.82 -8.06 -12.15
C TYR A 48 -2.78 -9.41 -12.87
N LEU A 49 -2.04 -10.37 -12.31
CA LEU A 49 -1.90 -11.71 -12.88
C LEU A 49 -3.27 -12.40 -12.97
N ARG A 50 -4.07 -12.34 -11.89
CA ARG A 50 -5.44 -12.88 -11.87
C ARG A 50 -6.29 -12.29 -12.99
N ARG A 51 -6.30 -10.96 -13.17
CA ARG A 51 -7.06 -10.30 -14.26
C ARG A 51 -6.55 -10.70 -15.64
N ARG A 52 -5.23 -10.80 -15.81
CA ARG A 52 -4.60 -11.25 -17.06
C ARG A 52 -5.06 -12.65 -17.45
N LEU A 53 -5.04 -13.59 -16.50
CA LEU A 53 -5.33 -15.00 -16.75
C LEU A 53 -6.83 -15.28 -16.90
N THR A 54 -7.65 -14.72 -16.01
CA THR A 54 -9.07 -15.06 -15.91
C THR A 54 -9.97 -14.12 -16.72
N ARG A 55 -9.49 -12.93 -17.08
CA ARG A 55 -10.29 -11.82 -17.65
C ARG A 55 -11.48 -11.40 -16.78
N ALA A 56 -11.46 -11.71 -15.49
CA ALA A 56 -12.55 -11.43 -14.56
C ALA A 56 -12.77 -9.93 -14.27
N ALA A 57 -11.80 -9.07 -14.61
CA ALA A 57 -11.91 -7.62 -14.47
C ALA A 57 -11.05 -6.91 -15.53
N PRO A 58 -11.36 -5.64 -15.87
CA PRO A 58 -10.75 -4.98 -17.02
C PRO A 58 -9.27 -4.63 -16.81
N LEU A 59 -8.49 -4.74 -17.89
CA LEU A 59 -7.12 -4.22 -18.04
C LEU A 59 -7.09 -2.97 -18.92
N PRO A 60 -6.22 -1.98 -18.65
CA PRO A 60 -5.11 -2.04 -17.70
C PRO A 60 -5.54 -2.04 -16.24
N LEU A 61 -4.81 -2.77 -15.39
CA LEU A 61 -4.84 -2.56 -13.94
C LEU A 61 -4.05 -1.30 -13.63
N ILE A 62 -4.64 -0.37 -12.88
CA ILE A 62 -4.03 0.90 -12.51
C ILE A 62 -3.78 0.93 -11.01
N VAL A 63 -2.55 1.19 -10.62
CA VAL A 63 -2.16 1.32 -9.20
C VAL A 63 -2.98 2.43 -8.52
N SER A 64 -3.50 2.15 -7.34
CA SER A 64 -4.35 3.06 -6.54
C SER A 64 -3.63 3.66 -5.33
N ALA A 65 -2.34 3.35 -5.12
CA ALA A 65 -1.59 3.80 -3.96
C ALA A 65 -1.36 5.32 -3.90
N CYS A 66 -1.58 6.06 -4.99
CA CYS A 66 -1.44 7.52 -5.05
C CYS A 66 -2.79 8.22 -4.80
N PRO A 67 -2.97 8.92 -3.67
CA PRO A 67 -4.26 9.53 -3.33
C PRO A 67 -4.63 10.68 -4.26
N GLY A 68 -3.66 11.45 -4.78
CA GLY A 68 -3.93 12.50 -5.78
C GLY A 68 -4.51 11.93 -7.08
N TRP A 69 -4.06 10.75 -7.51
CA TRP A 69 -4.64 10.02 -8.64
C TRP A 69 -6.02 9.48 -8.31
N VAL A 70 -6.20 8.81 -7.16
CA VAL A 70 -7.51 8.27 -6.75
C VAL A 70 -8.56 9.37 -6.64
N CYS A 71 -8.25 10.48 -5.98
CA CYS A 71 -9.14 11.64 -5.85
C CYS A 71 -9.56 12.21 -7.22
N TYR A 72 -8.64 12.22 -8.20
CA TYR A 72 -8.97 12.61 -9.55
C TYR A 72 -9.87 11.57 -10.22
N CYS A 73 -9.53 10.29 -10.13
CA CYS A 73 -10.26 9.18 -10.74
C CYS A 73 -11.73 9.12 -10.27
N GLU A 74 -11.97 9.23 -8.96
CA GLU A 74 -13.31 9.25 -8.37
C GLU A 74 -14.19 10.41 -8.88
N LYS A 75 -13.59 11.56 -9.18
CA LYS A 75 -14.28 12.70 -9.81
C LYS A 75 -14.54 12.51 -11.30
N GLN A 76 -13.87 11.56 -11.93
CA GLN A 76 -13.99 11.28 -13.37
C GLN A 76 -15.08 10.24 -13.70
N GLY A 77 -15.71 9.61 -12.70
CA GLY A 77 -16.82 8.65 -12.85
C GLY A 77 -16.41 7.17 -12.94
N GLY A 78 -17.37 6.27 -12.76
CA GLY A 78 -17.19 4.83 -12.49
C GLY A 78 -16.43 3.98 -13.52
N ALA A 79 -16.36 4.40 -14.79
CA ALA A 79 -15.72 3.60 -15.85
C ALA A 79 -14.22 3.32 -15.60
N LEU A 80 -13.54 4.18 -14.84
CA LEU A 80 -12.13 3.99 -14.46
C LEU A 80 -11.95 3.32 -13.11
N LEU A 81 -12.96 3.36 -12.22
CA LEU A 81 -12.86 2.78 -10.87
C LEU A 81 -12.64 1.27 -10.92
N SER A 82 -13.31 0.57 -11.84
CA SER A 82 -13.14 -0.88 -12.06
C SER A 82 -11.72 -1.28 -12.49
N ARG A 83 -10.90 -0.31 -12.94
CA ARG A 83 -9.51 -0.53 -13.37
C ARG A 83 -8.51 -0.31 -12.25
N LEU A 84 -8.92 0.27 -11.13
CA LEU A 84 -8.03 0.51 -10.01
C LEU A 84 -7.69 -0.80 -9.28
N SER A 85 -6.47 -0.84 -8.71
CA SER A 85 -6.07 -1.88 -7.76
C SER A 85 -6.95 -1.80 -6.51
N PRO A 86 -7.60 -2.90 -6.09
CA PRO A 86 -8.59 -2.88 -5.00
C PRO A 86 -7.96 -2.98 -3.61
N PHE A 87 -6.69 -2.59 -3.46
CA PHE A 87 -5.97 -2.64 -2.20
C PHE A 87 -5.71 -1.24 -1.64
N LEU A 88 -5.67 -1.15 -0.31
CA LEU A 88 -5.27 0.06 0.39
C LEU A 88 -3.84 0.47 0.01
N SER A 89 -3.52 1.75 0.20
CA SER A 89 -2.15 2.22 0.09
C SER A 89 -1.28 1.66 1.23
N PRO A 90 0.06 1.79 1.17
CA PRO A 90 0.92 1.35 2.26
C PRO A 90 0.56 1.98 3.62
N GLN A 91 0.11 3.24 3.62
CA GLN A 91 -0.39 3.91 4.82
C GLN A 91 -1.64 3.22 5.37
N GLY A 92 -2.61 2.92 4.51
CA GLY A 92 -3.84 2.24 4.89
C GLY A 92 -3.61 0.79 5.31
N ILE A 93 -2.75 0.06 4.60
CA ILE A 93 -2.34 -1.32 4.95
C ILE A 93 -1.70 -1.33 6.34
N ALA A 94 -0.73 -0.44 6.59
CA ALA A 94 -0.06 -0.39 7.88
C ALA A 94 -1.05 -0.10 9.02
N GLY A 95 -1.86 0.94 8.87
CA GLY A 95 -2.85 1.31 9.87
C GLY A 95 -3.88 0.21 10.13
N SER A 96 -4.43 -0.37 9.06
CA SER A 96 -5.38 -1.48 9.12
C SER A 96 -4.80 -2.70 9.86
N LEU A 97 -3.64 -3.19 9.43
CA LEU A 97 -3.06 -4.40 9.97
C LEU A 97 -2.57 -4.19 11.41
N VAL A 98 -2.03 -3.03 11.76
CA VAL A 98 -1.67 -2.74 13.16
C VAL A 98 -2.90 -2.71 14.05
N LYS A 99 -3.98 -2.04 13.64
CA LYS A 99 -5.18 -1.89 14.49
C LYS A 99 -6.01 -3.17 14.60
N ARG A 100 -6.13 -3.96 13.53
CA ARG A 100 -6.80 -5.28 13.55
C ARG A 100 -5.90 -6.40 14.09
N GLY A 101 -4.59 -6.22 13.95
CA GLY A 101 -3.57 -7.21 14.28
C GLY A 101 -3.12 -7.17 15.73
N LEU A 102 -2.96 -5.96 16.27
CA LEU A 102 -2.34 -5.73 17.57
C LEU A 102 -3.30 -5.04 18.54
N ASP A 103 -3.78 -3.85 18.19
CA ASP A 103 -4.54 -3.00 19.11
C ASP A 103 -5.40 -1.97 18.37
N ALA A 104 -6.71 -2.15 18.43
CA ALA A 104 -7.67 -1.24 17.79
C ALA A 104 -7.62 0.18 18.37
N THR A 105 -7.14 0.33 19.62
CA THR A 105 -6.99 1.63 20.30
C THR A 105 -5.69 2.35 19.95
N CYS A 106 -4.84 1.73 19.11
CA CYS A 106 -3.58 2.33 18.69
C CYS A 106 -3.81 3.65 17.94
N TYR A 107 -3.10 4.69 18.37
CA TYR A 107 -3.02 5.96 17.63
C TYR A 107 -1.91 5.88 16.57
N HIS A 108 -2.30 5.64 15.33
CA HIS A 108 -1.42 5.46 14.19
C HIS A 108 -1.08 6.81 13.52
N VAL A 109 0.19 7.17 13.58
CA VAL A 109 0.75 8.37 12.91
C VAL A 109 1.56 7.93 11.70
N SER A 110 1.18 8.40 10.50
CA SER A 110 1.92 8.16 9.27
C SER A 110 2.77 9.36 8.87
N ILE A 111 4.01 9.13 8.46
CA ILE A 111 4.92 10.18 7.97
C ILE A 111 5.06 10.02 6.47
N GLN A 112 4.70 11.04 5.69
CA GLN A 112 4.54 10.92 4.25
C GLN A 112 5.13 12.11 3.49
N PRO A 113 5.71 11.90 2.29
CA PRO A 113 6.17 13.00 1.43
C PRO A 113 5.01 13.69 0.68
N CYS A 114 3.76 13.58 1.13
CA CYS A 114 2.57 13.92 0.35
C CYS A 114 1.45 14.53 1.21
N PHE A 115 0.89 15.67 0.78
CA PHE A 115 -0.27 16.27 1.46
C PHE A 115 -1.57 15.50 1.21
N ASP A 116 -1.74 14.91 0.03
CA ASP A 116 -2.96 14.15 -0.30
C ASP A 116 -3.13 12.90 0.58
N ARG A 117 -2.07 12.43 1.25
CA ARG A 117 -2.15 11.37 2.27
C ARG A 117 -2.99 11.76 3.49
N LYS A 118 -3.07 13.06 3.80
CA LYS A 118 -4.00 13.59 4.81
C LYS A 118 -5.44 13.46 4.34
N LEU A 119 -5.70 13.76 3.06
CA LEU A 119 -7.02 13.57 2.47
C LEU A 119 -7.42 12.09 2.42
N GLU A 120 -6.47 11.20 2.15
CA GLU A 120 -6.69 9.76 2.22
C GLU A 120 -7.10 9.32 3.63
N ALA A 121 -6.35 9.72 4.66
CA ALA A 121 -6.67 9.41 6.06
C ALA A 121 -8.04 9.99 6.48
N ALA A 122 -8.31 11.26 6.14
CA ALA A 122 -9.58 11.91 6.46
C ALA A 122 -10.79 11.31 5.75
N ARG A 123 -10.58 10.56 4.67
CA ARG A 123 -11.63 9.92 3.87
C ARG A 123 -11.63 8.41 4.04
N ASP A 124 -10.81 7.86 4.93
CA ASP A 124 -10.68 6.42 5.02
C ASP A 124 -12.00 5.75 5.43
N GLY A 125 -12.24 4.58 4.85
CA GLY A 125 -13.44 3.80 5.15
C GLY A 125 -13.48 3.29 6.59
N GLY A 126 -12.33 3.28 7.25
CA GLY A 126 -12.13 2.67 8.57
C GLY A 126 -12.65 1.25 8.65
N PHE A 127 -12.87 0.80 9.87
CA PHE A 127 -13.56 -0.43 10.19
C PHE A 127 -14.34 -0.26 11.50
N TRP A 128 -15.30 -1.14 11.76
CA TRP A 128 -16.17 -1.02 12.93
C TRP A 128 -15.74 -2.00 14.00
N THR A 129 -15.75 -1.61 15.27
CA THR A 129 -15.35 -2.48 16.40
C THR A 129 -16.24 -2.28 17.61
N ASN A 130 -16.39 -3.31 18.46
CA ASN A 130 -17.00 -3.20 19.78
C ASN A 130 -15.95 -3.25 20.91
N GLY A 131 -14.81 -2.58 20.68
CA GLY A 131 -13.66 -2.55 21.56
C GLY A 131 -12.61 -3.61 21.20
N THR A 132 -12.98 -4.90 21.16
CA THR A 132 -12.02 -5.99 20.89
C THR A 132 -12.29 -6.80 19.64
N LYS A 133 -13.50 -6.73 19.06
CA LYS A 133 -13.85 -7.49 17.85
C LYS A 133 -14.32 -6.55 16.76
N GLU A 134 -13.82 -6.80 15.55
CA GLU A 134 -14.36 -6.18 14.35
C GLU A 134 -15.83 -6.59 14.17
N THR A 135 -16.64 -5.62 13.79
CA THR A 135 -18.09 -5.72 13.62
C THR A 135 -18.47 -5.20 12.24
N VAL A 136 -19.68 -5.52 11.79
CA VAL A 136 -20.23 -4.93 10.56
C VAL A 136 -20.65 -3.49 10.86
N ALA A 137 -20.63 -2.64 9.84
CA ALA A 137 -21.23 -1.31 9.94
C ALA A 137 -22.66 -1.42 10.47
N PRO A 138 -23.11 -0.53 11.37
CA PRO A 138 -24.50 -0.46 11.75
C PRO A 138 -25.34 -0.24 10.48
N GLU A 139 -26.44 -0.98 10.34
CA GLU A 139 -27.43 -0.69 9.30
C GLU A 139 -27.92 0.74 9.53
N GLU A 140 -27.92 1.59 8.49
CA GLU A 140 -28.44 2.96 8.60
C GLU A 140 -29.85 2.90 9.20
N GLU A 141 -30.06 3.61 10.33
CA GLU A 141 -31.36 3.73 11.00
C GLU A 141 -32.39 4.36 10.05
N GLY A 142 -33.04 3.50 9.27
CA GLY A 142 -34.09 3.85 8.32
C GLY A 142 -35.48 3.49 8.79
N LYS A 143 -35.70 3.23 10.09
CA LYS A 143 -37.04 3.08 10.71
C LYS A 143 -37.00 3.48 12.19
N GLU A 144 -37.56 4.64 12.51
CA GLU A 144 -38.04 4.94 13.86
C GLU A 144 -39.04 3.84 14.25
N ASN A 145 -38.64 2.93 15.13
CA ASN A 145 -39.59 2.07 15.84
C ASN A 145 -40.10 2.84 17.06
N GLU A 146 -41.40 3.08 17.12
CA GLU A 146 -42.13 3.80 18.17
C GLU A 146 -42.12 3.13 19.58
N LYS A 147 -41.11 2.30 19.90
CA LYS A 147 -40.96 1.71 21.23
C LYS A 147 -39.51 1.81 21.66
N GLY A 148 -39.25 2.82 22.50
CA GLY A 148 -37.93 3.19 23.01
C GLY A 148 -37.33 2.21 24.01
N GLU A 149 -36.98 1.02 23.54
CA GLU A 149 -36.02 0.11 24.18
C GLU A 149 -35.23 -0.59 23.07
N GLY A 150 -34.19 0.08 22.56
CA GLY A 150 -33.22 -0.51 21.64
C GLY A 150 -31.86 -0.54 22.32
N GLU A 151 -31.30 -1.73 22.55
CA GLU A 151 -29.88 -1.87 22.86
C GLU A 151 -29.08 -1.33 21.65
N GLU A 152 -28.22 -0.33 21.88
CA GLU A 152 -27.30 0.21 20.88
C GLU A 152 -26.32 -0.89 20.44
N ALA A 153 -26.70 -1.66 19.41
CA ALA A 153 -25.81 -2.61 18.74
C ALA A 153 -24.89 -1.89 17.72
N GLY A 154 -24.34 -0.73 18.09
CA GLY A 154 -23.48 0.09 17.23
C GLY A 154 -22.02 -0.02 17.63
N GLY A 155 -21.18 -0.64 16.79
CA GLY A 155 -19.73 -0.56 16.95
C GLY A 155 -19.20 0.86 16.76
N GLU A 156 -18.03 1.17 17.32
CA GLU A 156 -17.30 2.40 17.06
C GLU A 156 -16.55 2.29 15.73
N LYS A 157 -16.61 3.33 14.90
CA LYS A 157 -15.83 3.41 13.66
C LYS A 157 -14.39 3.83 13.97
N VAL A 158 -13.44 2.96 13.68
CA VAL A 158 -12.00 3.19 13.84
C VAL A 158 -11.36 3.53 12.50
N PRO A 159 -10.68 4.68 12.36
CA PRO A 159 -9.95 5.01 11.14
C PRO A 159 -8.71 4.13 10.99
N TYR A 160 -8.22 3.95 9.77
CA TYR A 160 -6.93 3.27 9.56
C TYR A 160 -5.77 4.15 10.00
N THR A 161 -5.84 5.46 9.75
CA THR A 161 -4.77 6.41 10.10
C THR A 161 -5.32 7.60 10.84
N ASP A 162 -4.84 7.84 12.06
CA ASP A 162 -5.34 8.92 12.91
C ASP A 162 -4.67 10.26 12.59
N CYS A 163 -3.39 10.23 12.20
CA CYS A 163 -2.64 11.43 11.89
C CYS A 163 -1.66 11.19 10.74
N VAL A 164 -1.50 12.20 9.89
CA VAL A 164 -0.49 12.20 8.83
C VAL A 164 0.35 13.46 8.94
N LEU A 165 1.66 13.27 9.10
CA LEU A 165 2.66 14.33 9.08
C LEU A 165 3.39 14.32 7.74
N SER A 166 3.54 15.49 7.13
CA SER A 166 4.46 15.63 6.01
C SER A 166 5.93 15.58 6.47
N THR A 167 6.85 15.24 5.58
CA THR A 167 8.30 15.30 5.87
C THR A 167 8.72 16.70 6.34
N ALA A 168 8.13 17.75 5.75
CA ALA A 168 8.38 19.13 6.14
C ALA A 168 7.87 19.44 7.56
N GLU A 169 6.64 19.06 7.89
CA GLU A 169 6.05 19.27 9.23
C GLU A 169 6.80 18.50 10.32
N LEU A 170 7.25 17.27 10.02
CA LEU A 170 8.09 16.53 10.95
C LEU A 170 9.40 17.28 11.23
N LEU A 171 10.05 17.82 10.21
CA LEU A 171 11.29 18.58 10.40
C LEU A 171 11.06 19.87 11.20
N GLU A 172 9.95 20.57 10.97
CA GLU A 172 9.57 21.74 11.75
C GLU A 172 9.35 21.37 13.22
N TRP A 173 8.57 20.31 13.48
CA TRP A 173 8.33 19.83 14.84
C TRP A 173 9.62 19.39 15.55
N MET A 174 10.53 18.69 14.85
CA MET A 174 11.83 18.32 15.40
C MET A 174 12.64 19.56 15.85
N ARG A 175 12.63 20.63 15.05
CA ARG A 175 13.33 21.88 15.37
C ARG A 175 12.72 22.63 16.55
N GLU A 176 11.40 22.58 16.70
CA GLU A 176 10.71 23.19 17.85
C GLU A 176 11.01 22.47 19.17
N VAL A 177 11.27 21.16 19.13
CA VAL A 177 11.56 20.37 20.33
C VAL A 177 13.01 20.56 20.80
N ASP A 178 14.01 20.26 19.97
CA ASP A 178 15.43 20.44 20.30
C ASP A 178 16.34 20.37 19.06
N GLU A 179 16.69 21.51 18.50
CA GLU A 179 17.55 21.59 17.31
C GLU A 179 19.00 21.07 17.50
N THR A 180 19.41 20.69 18.72
CA THR A 180 20.81 20.33 19.04
C THR A 180 21.08 18.82 19.08
N LEU A 181 20.06 17.96 19.09
CA LEU A 181 20.22 16.52 19.31
C LEU A 181 19.97 15.69 18.05
N PRO A 182 20.86 14.75 17.70
CA PRO A 182 20.49 13.68 16.78
C PRO A 182 19.79 12.57 17.57
N TRP A 183 18.46 12.60 17.63
CA TRP A 183 17.65 11.61 18.33
C TRP A 183 17.75 10.24 17.65
N ARG A 184 18.75 9.41 17.99
CA ARG A 184 18.93 8.09 17.36
C ARG A 184 18.34 6.97 18.21
N ALA A 185 17.50 6.14 17.61
CA ALA A 185 17.06 4.87 18.20
C ALA A 185 16.86 3.81 17.11
N PRO A 186 16.88 2.51 17.45
CA PRO A 186 16.49 1.45 16.51
C PRO A 186 15.01 1.57 16.15
N LEU A 187 14.67 1.11 14.94
CA LEU A 187 13.29 0.92 14.51
C LEU A 187 12.70 -0.32 15.18
N ASP A 188 11.38 -0.40 15.14
CA ASP A 188 10.58 -1.52 15.64
C ASP A 188 10.14 -2.44 14.48
N SER A 189 10.78 -2.31 13.32
CA SER A 189 10.51 -3.06 12.08
C SER A 189 11.78 -3.62 11.49
N GLU A 190 11.65 -4.71 10.74
CA GLU A 190 12.71 -5.16 9.85
C GLU A 190 12.87 -4.15 8.72
N VAL A 191 14.11 -3.75 8.49
CA VAL A 191 14.50 -3.04 7.27
C VAL A 191 14.70 -4.11 6.23
N ASP A 192 13.59 -4.57 5.65
CA ASP A 192 13.60 -5.61 4.63
C ASP A 192 14.45 -5.14 3.42
N PRO A 193 15.40 -5.93 2.92
CA PRO A 193 16.27 -5.58 1.80
C PRO A 193 15.54 -5.53 0.43
N ALA A 194 14.55 -4.64 0.31
CA ALA A 194 13.76 -4.37 -0.88
C ALA A 194 12.92 -5.54 -1.39
N LEU A 195 11.85 -5.16 -2.09
CA LEU A 195 11.03 -6.03 -2.92
C LEU A 195 11.88 -7.03 -3.73
N GLU A 196 11.75 -8.33 -3.46
CA GLU A 196 12.62 -9.38 -4.01
C GLU A 196 12.63 -9.43 -5.56
N GLY A 197 13.82 -9.46 -6.16
CA GLY A 197 14.08 -10.05 -7.48
C GLY A 197 14.76 -9.16 -8.53
N GLY A 198 15.84 -9.67 -9.14
CA GLY A 198 16.25 -9.33 -10.51
C GLY A 198 16.78 -7.92 -10.76
N ARG A 199 17.54 -7.32 -9.82
CA ARG A 199 18.17 -6.01 -10.04
C ARG A 199 19.24 -6.10 -11.14
N ASN A 200 18.96 -5.54 -12.32
CA ASN A 200 19.99 -5.14 -13.27
C ASN A 200 20.47 -3.71 -12.86
N PRO A 201 21.72 -3.55 -12.38
CA PRO A 201 22.12 -2.48 -11.46
C PRO A 201 22.41 -1.10 -12.08
N THR A 202 21.70 -0.68 -13.14
CA THR A 202 22.09 0.55 -13.88
C THR A 202 20.97 1.47 -14.33
N ASN A 203 19.73 1.29 -13.86
CA ASN A 203 18.62 2.11 -14.35
C ASN A 203 18.11 3.11 -13.29
N GLU A 204 18.45 4.39 -13.44
CA GLU A 204 17.89 5.53 -12.71
C GLU A 204 16.34 5.48 -12.65
N THR A 205 15.71 4.91 -13.69
CA THR A 205 14.26 4.70 -13.74
C THR A 205 13.76 3.77 -12.64
N LEU A 206 14.50 2.70 -12.32
CA LEU A 206 14.11 1.72 -11.33
C LEU A 206 14.09 2.34 -9.93
N ALA A 207 15.12 3.11 -9.58
CA ALA A 207 15.17 3.81 -8.30
C ALA A 207 13.98 4.76 -8.09
N ARG A 208 13.58 5.48 -9.14
CA ARG A 208 12.41 6.37 -9.12
C ARG A 208 11.08 5.60 -8.98
N VAL A 209 10.94 4.49 -9.69
CA VAL A 209 9.76 3.63 -9.63
C VAL A 209 9.63 2.97 -8.25
N GLU A 210 10.72 2.40 -7.73
CA GLU A 210 10.74 1.81 -6.39
C GLU A 210 10.58 2.85 -5.29
N GLY A 211 11.15 4.05 -5.45
CA GLY A 211 10.95 5.19 -4.55
C GLY A 211 9.51 5.73 -4.55
N SER A 212 8.71 5.34 -5.54
CA SER A 212 7.29 5.67 -5.65
C SER A 212 6.38 4.48 -5.33
N GLY A 213 6.93 3.31 -5.03
CA GLY A 213 6.21 2.14 -4.54
C GLY A 213 6.56 0.82 -5.23
N GLY A 214 7.24 0.83 -6.39
CA GLY A 214 7.73 -0.41 -7.02
C GLY A 214 6.63 -1.37 -7.50
N TYR A 215 5.38 -0.92 -7.60
CA TYR A 215 4.23 -1.75 -7.98
C TYR A 215 4.39 -2.31 -9.40
N LEU A 216 4.88 -1.50 -10.34
CA LEU A 216 5.21 -1.89 -11.70
C LEU A 216 6.25 -3.00 -11.71
N HIS A 217 7.32 -2.83 -10.94
CA HIS A 217 8.42 -3.79 -10.87
C HIS A 217 7.91 -5.15 -10.37
N GLN A 218 7.10 -5.14 -9.30
CA GLN A 218 6.51 -6.36 -8.76
C GLN A 218 5.52 -7.03 -9.74
N ALA A 219 4.68 -6.25 -10.42
CA ALA A 219 3.78 -6.79 -11.44
C ALA A 219 4.53 -7.43 -12.62
N MET A 220 5.63 -6.79 -13.07
CA MET A 220 6.49 -7.31 -14.11
C MET A 220 7.18 -8.61 -13.72
N LEU A 221 7.79 -8.65 -12.53
CA LEU A 221 8.45 -9.86 -12.01
C LEU A 221 7.46 -11.01 -11.81
N LYS A 222 6.28 -10.73 -11.25
CA LYS A 222 5.26 -11.77 -11.02
C LYS A 222 4.71 -12.33 -12.33
N ALA A 223 4.47 -11.50 -13.33
CA ALA A 223 4.06 -11.95 -14.66
C ALA A 223 5.15 -12.76 -15.36
N TRP A 224 6.41 -12.31 -15.27
CA TRP A 224 7.55 -13.02 -15.85
C TRP A 224 7.77 -14.39 -15.20
N ARG A 225 7.78 -14.46 -13.86
CA ARG A 225 7.91 -15.74 -13.12
C ARG A 225 6.82 -16.73 -13.54
N HIS A 226 5.57 -16.27 -13.66
CA HIS A 226 4.49 -17.10 -14.16
C HIS A 226 4.74 -17.58 -15.60
N ALA A 227 5.17 -16.69 -16.50
CA ALA A 227 5.43 -17.07 -17.90
C ALA A 227 6.57 -18.10 -18.02
N VAL A 228 7.63 -17.96 -17.22
CA VAL A 228 8.73 -18.94 -17.16
C VAL A 228 8.24 -20.29 -16.62
N ALA A 229 7.48 -20.29 -15.52
CA ALA A 229 6.96 -21.52 -14.93
C ALA A 229 6.02 -22.28 -15.88
N GLU A 230 5.22 -21.57 -16.70
CA GLU A 230 4.40 -22.21 -17.73
C GLU A 230 5.25 -22.77 -18.88
N ALA A 231 6.28 -22.05 -19.31
CA ALA A 231 7.18 -22.55 -20.35
C ALA A 231 7.96 -23.81 -19.92
N GLU A 232 8.37 -23.89 -18.65
CA GLU A 232 9.03 -25.08 -18.08
C GLU A 232 8.11 -26.31 -18.04
N LYS A 233 6.80 -26.12 -17.78
CA LYS A 233 5.81 -27.20 -17.86
C LYS A 233 5.68 -27.76 -19.27
N ASP A 234 5.79 -26.90 -20.29
CA ASP A 234 5.65 -27.28 -21.69
C ASP A 234 6.90 -27.99 -22.25
N THR A 235 8.10 -27.62 -21.79
CA THR A 235 9.37 -28.17 -22.31
C THR A 235 9.87 -29.41 -21.55
N GLY A 236 9.43 -29.62 -20.30
CA GLY A 236 9.83 -30.76 -19.47
C GLY A 236 11.31 -30.78 -19.07
N ASP A 237 12.06 -29.73 -19.42
CA ASP A 237 13.46 -29.52 -19.07
C ASP A 237 13.49 -28.37 -18.05
N PRO A 238 13.91 -28.58 -16.79
CA PRO A 238 14.09 -27.49 -15.84
C PRO A 238 15.14 -26.56 -16.43
N ALA A 239 14.68 -25.46 -17.02
CA ALA A 239 15.58 -24.44 -17.54
C ALA A 239 16.57 -24.11 -16.43
N GLY A 240 17.87 -24.37 -16.67
CA GLY A 240 18.90 -23.98 -15.70
C GLY A 240 18.67 -22.52 -15.29
N SER A 241 18.75 -22.24 -13.98
CA SER A 241 18.42 -20.96 -13.32
C SER A 241 17.92 -19.86 -14.28
N PRO A 242 16.61 -19.57 -14.32
CA PRO A 242 16.05 -18.70 -15.36
C PRO A 242 16.80 -17.38 -15.42
N SER A 243 17.24 -17.02 -16.62
CA SER A 243 18.01 -15.79 -16.83
C SER A 243 17.21 -14.58 -16.33
N THR A 244 17.88 -13.66 -15.64
CA THR A 244 17.26 -12.44 -15.12
C THR A 244 16.44 -11.74 -16.22
N PRO A 245 15.17 -11.35 -15.96
CA PRO A 245 14.35 -10.74 -16.98
C PRO A 245 14.98 -9.43 -17.47
N VAL A 246 14.96 -9.23 -18.78
CA VAL A 246 15.33 -7.95 -19.39
C VAL A 246 14.05 -7.15 -19.65
N PHE A 247 13.93 -6.03 -18.95
CA PHE A 247 12.84 -5.07 -19.13
C PHE A 247 13.34 -3.85 -19.90
N GLU A 248 12.78 -3.63 -21.07
CA GLU A 248 13.13 -2.51 -21.96
C GLU A 248 12.23 -1.32 -21.68
N TYR A 249 12.83 -0.19 -21.32
CA TYR A 249 12.14 1.05 -21.00
C TYR A 249 12.17 2.00 -22.19
N GLU A 250 11.01 2.29 -22.77
CA GLU A 250 10.83 3.29 -23.81
C GLU A 250 10.32 4.60 -23.21
N THR A 251 11.15 5.64 -23.21
CA THR A 251 10.72 7.00 -22.81
C THR A 251 9.89 7.63 -23.92
N LYS A 252 8.69 8.12 -23.58
CA LYS A 252 7.85 8.88 -24.50
C LYS A 252 8.27 10.35 -24.52
N ARG A 253 7.39 11.28 -24.14
CA ARG A 253 7.70 12.72 -24.16
C ARG A 253 8.80 13.09 -23.16
N ASN A 254 8.84 12.41 -22.02
CA ASN A 254 9.82 12.62 -20.94
C ASN A 254 9.80 11.40 -20.00
N ARG A 255 10.74 11.37 -19.05
CA ARG A 255 10.89 10.26 -18.09
C ARG A 255 9.65 9.96 -17.24
N ASN A 256 8.69 10.88 -17.15
CA ASN A 256 7.43 10.66 -16.44
C ASN A 256 6.39 9.86 -17.23
N HIS A 257 6.67 9.55 -18.51
CA HIS A 257 5.86 8.65 -19.31
C HIS A 257 6.77 7.63 -19.99
N GLN A 258 6.79 6.42 -19.46
CA GLN A 258 7.59 5.32 -20.00
C GLN A 258 6.71 4.11 -20.26
N LEU A 259 7.03 3.37 -21.32
CA LEU A 259 6.51 2.04 -21.56
C LEU A 259 7.59 1.02 -21.23
N VAL A 260 7.18 -0.11 -20.67
CA VAL A 260 8.08 -1.21 -20.34
C VAL A 260 7.58 -2.48 -21.00
N ARG A 261 8.51 -3.17 -21.65
CA ARG A 261 8.27 -4.41 -22.39
C ARG A 261 9.29 -5.45 -22.00
N CYS A 262 8.93 -6.72 -22.13
CA CYS A 262 9.84 -7.84 -21.94
C CYS A 262 9.63 -8.82 -23.10
N ALA A 263 10.71 -9.33 -23.69
CA ALA A 263 10.61 -10.32 -24.77
C ALA A 263 9.86 -11.59 -24.34
N ALA A 264 9.97 -11.98 -23.06
CA ALA A 264 9.23 -13.10 -22.48
C ALA A 264 7.73 -12.79 -22.23
N LEU A 265 7.31 -11.54 -22.38
CA LEU A 265 5.94 -11.05 -22.17
C LEU A 265 5.52 -10.17 -23.38
N PRO A 266 5.37 -10.76 -24.59
CA PRO A 266 5.21 -10.00 -25.82
C PRO A 266 3.86 -9.26 -25.93
N GLU A 267 2.83 -9.73 -25.23
CA GLU A 267 1.48 -9.14 -25.24
C GLU A 267 1.31 -8.06 -24.17
N GLU A 268 2.28 -7.95 -23.26
CA GLU A 268 2.21 -7.07 -22.11
C GLU A 268 2.88 -5.73 -22.39
N VAL A 269 2.16 -4.67 -22.06
CA VAL A 269 2.67 -3.30 -22.13
C VAL A 269 2.44 -2.65 -20.79
N PHE A 270 3.51 -2.56 -20.01
CA PHE A 270 3.51 -1.89 -18.72
C PHE A 270 3.78 -0.40 -18.94
N CYS A 271 3.19 0.46 -18.11
CA CYS A 271 3.30 1.90 -18.25
C CYS A 271 3.60 2.57 -16.91
N VAL A 272 4.55 3.50 -16.93
CA VAL A 272 4.75 4.50 -15.88
C VAL A 272 4.15 5.81 -16.36
N ALA A 273 3.23 6.38 -15.59
CA ALA A 273 2.57 7.65 -15.90
C ALA A 273 2.53 8.56 -14.67
N TYR A 274 3.57 9.38 -14.52
CA TYR A 274 3.73 10.27 -13.38
C TYR A 274 3.43 11.73 -13.75
N GLY A 275 2.89 12.49 -12.81
CA GLY A 275 2.50 13.87 -13.03
C GLY A 275 1.10 13.99 -13.63
N PHE A 276 0.38 15.03 -13.20
CA PHE A 276 -1.02 15.24 -13.58
C PHE A 276 -1.26 15.38 -15.10
N GLN A 277 -0.28 15.92 -15.83
CA GLN A 277 -0.36 15.99 -17.29
C GLN A 277 -0.45 14.58 -17.91
N GLN A 278 0.31 13.61 -17.40
CA GLN A 278 0.26 12.23 -17.90
C GLN A 278 -1.04 11.55 -17.47
N ILE A 279 -1.47 11.75 -16.22
CA ILE A 279 -2.78 11.28 -15.73
C ILE A 279 -3.89 11.70 -16.70
N GLN A 280 -3.99 13.00 -17.01
CA GLN A 280 -5.03 13.53 -17.90
C GLN A 280 -4.96 12.91 -19.31
N ASN A 281 -3.77 12.73 -19.85
CA ASN A 281 -3.57 12.14 -21.18
C ASN A 281 -4.00 10.66 -21.20
N ILE A 282 -3.59 9.88 -20.20
CA ILE A 282 -3.94 8.46 -20.07
C ILE A 282 -5.45 8.30 -19.86
N VAL A 283 -6.03 9.05 -18.92
CA VAL A 283 -7.48 9.04 -18.65
C VAL A 283 -8.29 9.37 -19.88
N ARG A 284 -7.92 10.44 -20.61
CA ARG A 284 -8.57 10.80 -21.88
C ARG A 284 -8.43 9.67 -22.89
N GLY A 285 -7.25 9.06 -22.99
CA GLY A 285 -6.99 7.92 -23.85
C GLY A 285 -7.88 6.73 -23.54
N LEU A 286 -7.99 6.36 -22.27
CA LEU A 286 -8.78 5.22 -21.80
C LEU A 286 -10.28 5.47 -22.04
N LYS A 287 -10.79 6.65 -21.66
CA LYS A 287 -12.20 7.03 -21.86
C LYS A 287 -12.60 7.04 -23.34
N LYS A 288 -11.69 7.48 -24.23
CA LYS A 288 -11.93 7.52 -25.68
C LYS A 288 -11.47 6.26 -26.42
N ASN A 289 -11.02 5.24 -25.70
CA ASN A 289 -10.46 4.01 -26.27
C ASN A 289 -9.42 4.26 -27.38
N LEU A 290 -8.49 5.20 -27.15
CA LEU A 290 -7.49 5.60 -28.15
C LEU A 290 -6.46 4.47 -28.36
N PRO A 291 -6.02 4.22 -29.62
CA PRO A 291 -5.01 3.20 -29.92
C PRO A 291 -3.72 3.34 -29.09
N ALA A 292 -3.35 4.58 -28.75
CA ALA A 292 -2.14 4.88 -28.01
C ALA A 292 -2.07 4.28 -26.59
N VAL A 293 -3.21 3.99 -25.95
CA VAL A 293 -3.26 3.42 -24.58
C VAL A 293 -3.98 2.07 -24.53
N ARG A 294 -4.52 1.61 -25.65
CA ARG A 294 -5.33 0.38 -25.73
C ARG A 294 -4.51 -0.88 -25.46
N SER A 295 -3.20 -0.84 -25.75
CA SER A 295 -2.30 -1.96 -25.52
C SER A 295 -1.81 -2.08 -24.08
N TYR A 296 -2.10 -1.10 -23.21
CA TYR A 296 -1.56 -1.10 -21.85
C TYR A 296 -2.26 -2.17 -21.02
N THR A 297 -1.48 -2.98 -20.32
CA THR A 297 -1.97 -4.05 -19.45
C THR A 297 -1.84 -3.68 -17.96
N PHE A 298 -0.87 -2.84 -17.62
CA PHE A 298 -0.64 -2.36 -16.26
C PHE A 298 -0.14 -0.92 -16.28
N ILE A 299 -0.62 -0.08 -15.37
CA ILE A 299 -0.19 1.31 -15.26
C ILE A 299 0.14 1.64 -13.81
N GLU A 300 1.40 2.02 -13.54
CA GLU A 300 1.77 2.69 -12.30
C GLU A 300 1.61 4.20 -12.47
N MET A 301 0.71 4.77 -11.66
CA MET A 301 0.25 6.15 -11.83
C MET A 301 0.47 6.96 -10.56
N MET A 302 1.14 8.11 -10.69
CA MET A 302 1.44 9.02 -9.59
C MET A 302 1.09 10.46 -9.96
N ALA A 303 0.51 11.23 -9.04
CA ALA A 303 0.09 12.60 -9.30
C ALA A 303 1.25 13.59 -9.43
N CYS A 304 2.34 13.35 -8.70
CA CYS A 304 3.55 14.16 -8.77
C CYS A 304 4.46 13.69 -9.91
N PRO A 305 5.07 14.61 -10.68
CA PRO A 305 6.17 14.24 -11.56
C PRO A 305 7.30 13.66 -10.72
N ASP A 306 7.96 12.61 -11.20
CA ASP A 306 8.97 11.82 -10.49
C ASP A 306 8.47 11.09 -9.23
N GLY A 307 7.14 11.05 -9.05
CA GLY A 307 6.46 10.25 -8.06
C GLY A 307 6.68 10.76 -6.64
N CYS A 308 6.74 9.85 -5.66
CA CYS A 308 6.72 10.23 -4.24
C CYS A 308 8.01 10.92 -3.78
N LEU A 309 9.13 10.68 -4.45
CA LEU A 309 10.41 11.36 -4.15
C LEU A 309 10.30 12.88 -4.34
N ASN A 310 9.42 13.31 -5.25
CA ASN A 310 9.10 14.72 -5.50
C ASN A 310 7.70 15.11 -4.98
N GLY A 311 7.22 14.41 -3.95
CA GLY A 311 5.90 14.65 -3.38
C GLY A 311 5.76 16.05 -2.77
N GLY A 312 4.53 16.57 -2.75
CA GLY A 312 4.25 17.93 -2.28
C GLY A 312 4.64 18.20 -0.83
N GLY A 313 4.68 17.17 0.02
CA GLY A 313 5.01 17.26 1.45
C GLY A 313 6.51 17.12 1.76
N GLN A 314 7.37 17.05 0.74
CA GLN A 314 8.82 16.99 0.91
C GLN A 314 9.39 18.32 1.43
N ILE A 315 10.55 18.24 2.10
CA ILE A 315 11.29 19.40 2.58
C ILE A 315 11.73 20.26 1.39
N ARG A 316 11.27 21.51 1.35
CA ARG A 316 11.76 22.53 0.41
C ARG A 316 12.74 23.44 1.16
N ARG A 317 13.89 23.74 0.56
CA ARG A 317 14.84 24.69 1.16
C ARG A 317 14.26 26.12 1.11
N SER A 318 14.70 26.98 2.03
CA SER A 318 14.14 28.30 2.33
C SER A 318 13.95 29.19 1.09
N PRO A 319 12.82 29.91 0.95
CA PRO A 319 12.53 30.78 -0.19
C PRO A 319 13.55 31.92 -0.44
N HIS A 320 14.47 32.15 0.50
CA HIS A 320 15.47 33.23 0.45
C HIS A 320 16.78 32.84 -0.27
N THR A 321 16.94 31.58 -0.67
CA THR A 321 18.04 31.14 -1.54
C THR A 321 17.42 30.63 -2.83
N PRO A 322 17.85 31.06 -4.03
CA PRO A 322 17.36 30.47 -5.27
C PRO A 322 17.70 28.97 -5.28
N GLN A 323 16.72 28.11 -5.07
CA GLN A 323 16.96 26.67 -5.14
C GLN A 323 17.05 26.21 -6.58
N ASN A 324 18.00 25.29 -6.80
CA ASN A 324 17.84 24.29 -7.84
C ASN A 324 17.06 23.09 -7.26
N HIS A 325 15.72 23.15 -7.31
CA HIS A 325 14.85 22.04 -6.89
C HIS A 325 15.24 20.72 -7.57
N GLU A 326 15.65 20.79 -8.83
CA GLU A 326 16.16 19.65 -9.60
C GLU A 326 17.40 19.03 -8.95
N ALA A 327 18.34 19.84 -8.44
CA ALA A 327 19.51 19.32 -7.74
C ALA A 327 19.15 18.61 -6.42
N THR A 328 18.14 19.10 -5.71
CA THR A 328 17.65 18.43 -4.49
C THR A 328 16.99 17.10 -4.83
N LEU A 329 16.16 17.07 -5.87
CA LEU A 329 15.52 15.84 -6.33
C LEU A 329 16.57 14.80 -6.78
N ARG A 330 17.58 15.21 -7.57
CA ARG A 330 18.69 14.34 -7.97
C ARG A 330 19.45 13.78 -6.77
N ALA A 331 19.66 14.58 -5.72
CA ALA A 331 20.31 14.10 -4.50
C ALA A 331 19.44 13.05 -3.76
N VAL A 332 18.13 13.26 -3.70
CA VAL A 332 17.19 12.28 -3.11
C VAL A 332 17.15 10.99 -3.94
N GLU A 333 17.08 11.11 -5.26
CA GLU A 333 17.15 9.97 -6.20
C GLU A 333 18.44 9.17 -5.99
N GLY A 334 19.59 9.84 -5.88
CA GLY A 334 20.89 9.19 -5.64
C GLY A 334 21.00 8.49 -4.28
N VAL A 335 20.45 9.09 -3.21
CA VAL A 335 20.40 8.43 -1.88
C VAL A 335 19.50 7.19 -1.92
N PHE A 336 18.38 7.25 -2.64
CA PHE A 336 17.48 6.10 -2.78
C PHE A 336 18.11 5.00 -3.63
N GLU A 337 18.80 5.36 -4.73
CA GLU A 337 19.56 4.41 -5.53
C GLU A 337 20.65 3.71 -4.71
N GLU A 338 21.46 4.45 -3.95
CA GLU A 338 22.48 3.86 -3.05
C GLU A 338 21.85 2.89 -2.05
N PHE A 339 20.70 3.28 -1.47
CA PHE A 339 19.96 2.46 -0.51
C PHE A 339 19.44 1.16 -1.13
N LEU A 340 18.94 1.21 -2.36
CA LEU A 340 18.50 0.02 -3.08
C LEU A 340 19.68 -0.89 -3.45
N MET A 341 20.82 -0.33 -3.86
CA MET A 341 21.97 -1.13 -4.28
C MET A 341 22.66 -1.82 -3.09
N ASN A 342 22.60 -1.23 -1.90
CA ASN A 342 23.24 -1.77 -0.71
C ASN A 342 22.27 -1.80 0.48
N PRO A 343 21.50 -2.88 0.65
CA PRO A 343 20.46 -2.93 1.68
C PRO A 343 20.90 -3.43 3.07
N GLU A 344 22.22 -3.49 3.38
CA GLU A 344 22.75 -4.12 4.62
C GLU A 344 21.84 -3.99 5.87
N HIS A 345 21.56 -5.18 6.43
CA HIS A 345 20.74 -5.45 7.59
C HIS A 345 20.88 -4.41 8.72
N VAL A 346 19.77 -3.75 9.03
CA VAL A 346 19.58 -3.10 10.35
C VAL A 346 19.28 -4.19 11.38
N SER A 347 20.15 -5.19 11.51
CA SER A 347 20.20 -6.08 12.67
C SER A 347 21.20 -5.46 13.64
N GLY A 348 20.72 -4.83 14.70
CA GLY A 348 21.55 -4.57 15.86
C GLY A 348 22.02 -5.92 16.40
N SER A 349 23.30 -6.22 16.25
CA SER A 349 23.96 -7.37 16.86
C SER A 349 23.86 -7.28 18.38
N CYS A 350 23.07 -8.16 18.99
CA CYS A 350 23.31 -8.74 20.31
C CYS A 350 22.56 -10.07 20.37
N LEU A 351 23.19 -11.16 19.91
CA LEU A 351 23.40 -12.42 20.62
C LEU A 351 23.79 -13.52 19.62
N GLU A 352 24.82 -14.27 19.99
CA GLU A 352 25.54 -15.27 19.21
C GLU A 352 24.77 -16.59 19.06
N ASN A 353 25.10 -17.31 17.99
CA ASN A 353 24.98 -18.75 17.75
C ASN A 353 23.59 -19.35 17.51
N GLY A 354 23.42 -19.99 16.35
CA GLY A 354 22.33 -20.95 16.11
C GLY A 354 21.91 -21.11 14.65
N GLU A 355 22.67 -21.92 13.92
CA GLU A 355 22.32 -22.83 12.79
C GLU A 355 21.17 -22.50 11.81
N GLY A 356 21.48 -22.69 10.52
CA GLY A 356 20.64 -22.32 9.38
C GLY A 356 19.31 -23.07 9.25
N GLY A 357 18.33 -22.35 8.73
CA GLY A 357 17.08 -22.88 8.19
C GLY A 357 16.65 -22.06 6.99
N GLU A 358 16.55 -22.69 5.82
CA GLU A 358 16.01 -22.09 4.60
C GLU A 358 14.55 -21.69 4.82
N ALA A 359 14.24 -20.41 4.62
CA ALA A 359 12.87 -19.91 4.65
C ALA A 359 12.15 -20.30 3.35
N ASN A 360 11.20 -21.22 3.45
CA ASN A 360 10.35 -21.63 2.35
C ASN A 360 9.19 -20.62 2.23
N CYS A 361 9.21 -19.79 1.20
CA CYS A 361 8.19 -18.78 0.93
C CYS A 361 6.93 -19.46 0.36
N GLY A 362 5.92 -19.70 1.19
CA GLY A 362 4.64 -20.25 0.75
C GLY A 362 3.85 -19.23 -0.07
N ASP A 363 3.59 -19.54 -1.34
CA ASP A 363 2.55 -18.89 -2.13
C ASP A 363 1.17 -19.08 -1.47
N PHE A 364 0.33 -18.03 -1.50
CA PHE A 364 -1.08 -18.12 -1.12
C PHE A 364 -1.77 -19.21 -1.96
N LYS A 365 -2.12 -20.34 -1.34
CA LYS A 365 -2.92 -21.39 -1.97
C LYS A 365 -4.38 -20.94 -2.04
N GLU A 366 -4.89 -20.73 -3.25
CA GLU A 366 -6.32 -20.66 -3.53
C GLU A 366 -6.86 -22.08 -3.74
N GLU A 367 -7.99 -22.42 -3.09
CA GLU A 367 -8.70 -23.68 -3.31
C GLU A 367 -9.36 -23.69 -4.70
N GLU A 368 -9.06 -24.72 -5.49
CA GLU A 368 -9.70 -24.98 -6.79
C GLU A 368 -11.18 -25.34 -6.61
N SER A 369 -12.09 -24.44 -7.00
CA SER A 369 -13.50 -24.80 -7.20
C SER A 369 -13.69 -25.42 -8.59
N HIS A 370 -14.16 -26.67 -8.60
CA HIS A 370 -14.40 -27.47 -9.81
C HIS A 370 -15.43 -26.82 -10.75
N SER A 371 -15.12 -26.84 -12.04
CA SER A 371 -15.94 -26.30 -13.11
C SER A 371 -17.20 -27.13 -13.36
N GLY A 372 -18.36 -26.53 -13.10
CA GLY A 372 -19.67 -26.98 -13.59
C GLY A 372 -20.26 -25.94 -14.55
N ASN A 373 -20.47 -26.33 -15.80
CA ASN A 373 -21.09 -25.55 -16.88
C ASN A 373 -22.30 -24.72 -16.42
N LEU A 374 -22.34 -23.41 -16.70
CA LEU A 374 -23.59 -22.67 -16.89
C LEU A 374 -23.45 -21.48 -17.84
N ALA A 375 -24.48 -21.36 -18.68
CA ALA A 375 -24.58 -20.54 -19.86
C ALA A 375 -24.73 -19.04 -19.59
N LYS A 376 -24.38 -18.26 -20.62
CA LYS A 376 -24.46 -16.79 -20.73
C LYS A 376 -25.78 -16.19 -20.22
N LYS A 377 -25.68 -15.17 -19.37
CA LYS A 377 -26.67 -14.10 -19.24
C LYS A 377 -25.97 -12.77 -18.94
N ASP A 378 -26.30 -11.74 -19.73
CA ASP A 378 -25.91 -10.35 -19.52
C ASP A 378 -26.58 -9.79 -18.24
N SER A 379 -25.81 -9.21 -17.33
CA SER A 379 -26.32 -8.30 -16.29
C SER A 379 -25.23 -7.34 -15.81
N THR A 380 -25.52 -6.04 -15.87
CA THR A 380 -24.68 -4.90 -15.46
C THR A 380 -24.69 -4.62 -13.95
N GLU A 381 -24.56 -5.66 -13.12
CA GLU A 381 -24.45 -5.51 -11.66
C GLU A 381 -23.02 -5.82 -11.20
N ALA A 382 -22.52 -5.03 -10.24
CA ALA A 382 -21.26 -5.34 -9.57
C ALA A 382 -21.36 -6.74 -8.93
N PRO A 383 -20.34 -7.60 -9.05
CA PRO A 383 -20.43 -8.97 -8.57
C PRO A 383 -20.58 -8.98 -7.05
N LYS A 384 -21.72 -9.52 -6.59
CA LYS A 384 -21.92 -9.97 -5.21
C LYS A 384 -21.06 -11.22 -5.02
N TRP A 385 -20.13 -11.16 -4.07
CA TRP A 385 -19.38 -12.33 -3.61
C TRP A 385 -20.10 -12.84 -2.36
N ASP A 386 -20.59 -14.08 -2.42
CA ASP A 386 -21.35 -14.68 -1.33
C ASP A 386 -20.49 -14.79 -0.06
N HIS A 387 -21.03 -14.29 1.05
CA HIS A 387 -20.47 -14.44 2.39
C HIS A 387 -20.50 -15.91 2.81
N ALA A 388 -19.43 -16.65 2.51
CA ALA A 388 -19.22 -17.96 3.10
C ALA A 388 -18.71 -17.78 4.54
N THR A 389 -19.64 -17.73 5.50
CA THR A 389 -19.33 -17.87 6.92
C THR A 389 -18.82 -19.29 7.17
N SER A 390 -17.49 -19.48 7.23
CA SER A 390 -16.92 -20.71 7.77
C SER A 390 -16.78 -20.57 9.28
N SER A 391 -17.54 -21.39 10.01
CA SER A 391 -17.48 -21.49 11.46
C SER A 391 -16.16 -22.15 11.88
N CYS A 392 -15.10 -21.38 12.07
CA CYS A 392 -13.88 -21.89 12.70
C CYS A 392 -14.06 -21.85 14.22
N GLN A 393 -14.08 -23.03 14.83
CA GLN A 393 -14.21 -23.22 16.27
C GLN A 393 -13.07 -22.51 17.00
N GLN A 394 -13.44 -21.57 17.87
CA GLN A 394 -12.56 -20.78 18.72
C GLN A 394 -11.82 -21.67 19.71
N ASN A 395 -10.51 -21.82 19.56
CA ASN A 395 -9.62 -22.05 20.69
C ASN A 395 -9.05 -20.69 21.09
N GLY A 396 -9.76 -20.02 22.00
CA GLY A 396 -9.35 -18.73 22.56
C GLY A 396 -8.07 -18.87 23.37
N ILE A 397 -7.03 -18.15 22.99
CA ILE A 397 -5.99 -17.77 23.93
C ILE A 397 -6.61 -16.70 24.82
N HIS A 398 -7.01 -17.09 26.02
CA HIS A 398 -7.49 -16.17 27.04
C HIS A 398 -6.40 -15.13 27.33
N ALA A 399 -6.78 -13.84 27.25
CA ALA A 399 -6.07 -12.81 27.99
C ALA A 399 -6.08 -13.20 29.48
N PRO A 400 -4.93 -13.24 30.18
CA PRO A 400 -4.93 -13.66 31.57
C PRO A 400 -5.65 -12.61 32.41
N ALA A 401 -6.76 -13.01 33.02
CA ALA A 401 -7.42 -12.26 34.06
C ALA A 401 -6.45 -12.07 35.24
N SER A 402 -6.28 -10.82 35.66
CA SER A 402 -5.40 -10.43 36.76
C SER A 402 -5.97 -10.90 38.11
N THR A 403 -5.40 -11.95 38.67
CA THR A 403 -5.48 -12.24 40.11
C THR A 403 -4.17 -12.90 40.55
N GLY A 404 -3.44 -12.26 41.46
CA GLY A 404 -2.28 -12.86 42.14
C GLY A 404 -1.01 -12.04 41.99
N GLU A 405 -0.64 -11.36 43.07
CA GLU A 405 0.70 -10.82 43.28
C GLU A 405 1.72 -11.97 43.30
N GLY A 406 2.79 -11.89 42.49
CA GLY A 406 3.94 -12.78 42.60
C GLY A 406 4.55 -13.24 41.26
N GLU A 407 5.81 -12.85 41.05
CA GLU A 407 6.81 -13.47 40.17
C GLU A 407 6.67 -13.29 38.64
N GLY A 408 7.37 -12.27 38.14
CA GLY A 408 8.22 -12.36 36.94
C GLY A 408 7.62 -12.92 35.66
N ALA A 409 6.55 -12.31 35.13
CA ALA A 409 6.18 -12.53 33.73
C ALA A 409 7.32 -12.04 32.81
N ALA A 410 7.86 -12.94 31.99
CA ALA A 410 8.78 -12.55 30.91
C ALA A 410 8.13 -11.42 30.09
N PRO A 411 8.87 -10.35 29.75
CA PRO A 411 8.28 -9.24 29.01
C PRO A 411 7.72 -9.77 27.69
N ALA A 412 6.42 -9.52 27.45
CA ALA A 412 5.77 -9.87 26.19
C ALA A 412 6.64 -9.37 25.03
N GLU A 413 6.97 -10.28 24.11
CA GLU A 413 7.91 -10.03 23.02
C GLU A 413 7.44 -8.81 22.23
N LYS A 414 8.38 -7.90 21.98
CA LYS A 414 8.10 -6.64 21.29
C LYS A 414 7.70 -6.95 19.84
N PRO A 415 6.57 -6.44 19.32
CA PRO A 415 6.18 -6.71 17.94
C PRO A 415 7.25 -6.18 16.99
N LEU A 416 7.64 -7.01 16.03
CA LEU A 416 8.56 -6.69 14.95
C LEU A 416 7.76 -6.56 13.65
N PHE A 417 7.62 -5.34 13.13
CA PHE A 417 6.87 -5.12 11.89
C PHE A 417 7.70 -5.59 10.69
N SER A 418 7.17 -6.56 9.94
CA SER A 418 7.82 -7.18 8.78
C SER A 418 6.78 -7.71 7.79
N GLN A 419 7.23 -8.22 6.64
CA GLN A 419 6.32 -8.93 5.73
C GLN A 419 5.69 -10.16 6.39
N LYS A 420 6.47 -10.88 7.22
CA LYS A 420 5.99 -12.03 7.98
C LYS A 420 4.85 -11.62 8.92
N PHE A 421 5.05 -10.55 9.71
CA PHE A 421 4.01 -9.99 10.57
C PHE A 421 2.72 -9.68 9.80
N ALA A 422 2.83 -9.05 8.64
CA ALA A 422 1.67 -8.73 7.82
C ALA A 422 0.95 -9.98 7.30
N ARG A 423 1.68 -11.02 6.86
CA ARG A 423 1.07 -12.27 6.38
C ARG A 423 0.34 -12.99 7.50
N GLU A 424 0.95 -13.12 8.68
CA GLU A 424 0.32 -13.75 9.86
C GLU A 424 -0.99 -13.06 10.25
N ILE A 425 -1.03 -11.72 10.19
CA ILE A 425 -2.28 -11.00 10.45
C ILE A 425 -3.29 -11.26 9.34
N LEU A 426 -2.89 -11.16 8.08
CA LEU A 426 -3.78 -11.38 6.93
C LEU A 426 -4.39 -12.79 6.92
N GLU A 427 -3.64 -13.81 7.32
CA GLU A 427 -4.16 -15.17 7.50
C GLU A 427 -5.27 -15.23 8.57
N ARG A 428 -5.16 -14.41 9.62
CA ARG A 428 -6.13 -14.37 10.72
C ARG A 428 -7.36 -13.51 10.42
N VAL A 429 -7.18 -12.34 9.82
CA VAL A 429 -8.25 -11.34 9.63
C VAL A 429 -8.83 -11.33 8.21
N GLY A 430 -8.20 -12.06 7.29
CA GLY A 430 -8.61 -12.14 5.89
C GLY A 430 -8.14 -10.95 5.03
N LEU A 431 -8.25 -11.15 3.72
CA LEU A 431 -7.79 -10.19 2.72
C LEU A 431 -8.61 -8.88 2.72
N ASP A 432 -9.84 -8.91 3.21
CA ASP A 432 -10.72 -7.73 3.29
C ASP A 432 -10.13 -6.64 4.18
N ALA A 433 -9.26 -6.98 5.14
CA ALA A 433 -8.55 -6.01 5.95
C ALA A 433 -7.67 -5.05 5.15
N VAL A 434 -7.22 -5.44 3.96
CA VAL A 434 -6.36 -4.62 3.09
C VAL A 434 -7.05 -4.21 1.80
N ARG A 435 -8.36 -4.48 1.66
CA ARG A 435 -9.13 -4.03 0.50
C ARG A 435 -9.60 -2.59 0.65
N CYS A 436 -9.73 -1.92 -0.48
CA CYS A 436 -10.29 -0.58 -0.56
C CYS A 436 -11.51 -0.56 -1.50
N VAL A 437 -12.47 0.30 -1.19
CA VAL A 437 -13.63 0.57 -2.03
C VAL A 437 -13.53 2.00 -2.52
N PHE A 438 -13.68 2.19 -3.83
CA PHE A 438 -13.66 3.50 -4.44
C PHE A 438 -15.07 4.06 -4.57
N VAL A 439 -15.20 5.37 -4.39
CA VAL A 439 -16.50 6.03 -4.44
C VAL A 439 -16.66 6.76 -5.78
N ASP A 440 -17.78 6.53 -6.46
CA ASP A 440 -18.15 7.32 -7.64
C ASP A 440 -18.68 8.67 -7.21
N ARG A 441 -17.75 9.62 -7.01
CA ARG A 441 -18.09 10.98 -6.55
C ARG A 441 -18.87 11.78 -7.59
N GLN A 442 -18.78 11.40 -8.86
CA GLN A 442 -19.63 11.99 -9.89
C GLN A 442 -21.10 11.61 -9.62
N LYS A 443 -21.34 10.32 -9.37
CA LYS A 443 -22.68 9.82 -9.02
C LYS A 443 -23.18 10.41 -7.69
N ASP A 444 -22.36 10.44 -6.65
CA ASP A 444 -22.72 11.08 -5.37
C ASP A 444 -23.16 12.54 -5.57
N PHE A 445 -22.42 13.29 -6.41
CA PHE A 445 -22.72 14.68 -6.70
C PHE A 445 -24.00 14.83 -7.50
N GLU A 446 -24.23 13.98 -8.51
CA GLU A 446 -25.48 13.92 -9.28
C GLU A 446 -26.68 13.61 -8.36
N GLU A 447 -26.55 12.63 -7.46
CA GLU A 447 -27.57 12.30 -6.47
C GLU A 447 -27.85 13.45 -5.50
N MET A 448 -26.80 14.15 -5.03
CA MET A 448 -26.94 15.32 -4.17
C MET A 448 -27.69 16.46 -4.88
N LEU A 449 -27.37 16.74 -6.14
CA LEU A 449 -28.08 17.75 -6.94
C LEU A 449 -29.55 17.38 -7.14
N ASN A 450 -29.83 16.10 -7.43
CA ASN A 450 -31.18 15.59 -7.59
C ASN A 450 -32.00 15.69 -6.29
N LYS A 451 -31.40 15.36 -5.13
CA LYS A 451 -32.03 15.54 -3.81
C LYS A 451 -32.29 17.01 -3.47
N GLY A 452 -31.41 17.91 -3.91
CA GLY A 452 -31.57 19.36 -3.74
C GLY A 452 -32.53 20.03 -4.73
N ASN A 453 -33.18 19.28 -5.63
CA ASN A 453 -34.03 19.80 -6.70
C ASN A 453 -33.29 20.74 -7.69
N ILE A 454 -31.96 20.61 -7.79
CA ILE A 454 -31.12 21.38 -8.71
C ILE A 454 -30.98 20.58 -10.01
N GLN A 455 -31.87 20.83 -10.97
CA GLN A 455 -32.00 20.00 -12.17
C GLN A 455 -30.87 20.13 -13.20
N SER A 456 -29.99 21.14 -13.10
CA SER A 456 -28.71 21.15 -13.82
C SER A 456 -27.79 22.26 -13.32
N LEU A 457 -26.52 21.93 -13.06
CA LEU A 457 -25.42 22.88 -13.20
C LEU A 457 -24.83 22.65 -14.60
N LYS A 458 -25.22 23.49 -15.56
CA LYS A 458 -24.48 23.59 -16.84
C LYS A 458 -23.13 24.24 -16.53
N TRP A 459 -22.09 23.42 -16.47
CA TRP A 459 -20.69 23.87 -16.46
C TRP A 459 -20.19 24.12 -17.87
#